data_AF-A0A0P0W595-F1
#
_entry.id   AF-A0A0P0W595-F1
#
_cell.length_a   1.000
_cell.length_b   1.000
_cell.length_c   1.000
_cell.angle_alpha   90.00
_cell.angle_beta   90.00
_cell.angle_gamma   90.00
#
_symmetry.space_group_name_H-M   'P 1'
#
loop_
_entity.id
_entity.type
_entity.pdbx_description
1 polymer ?
#
loop_
_entity_poly.entity_id
_entity_poly.type
_entity_poly.pdbx_seq_one_letter_code
_entity_poly.pdbx_strand_id
1 'polypeptide(L)'
;KTGFAGGINYYRCFDLNWELMAPWTGAKVLVPTKFIVGDGDLAYHLPGVKSYIHKGRLKKDVPMLEEVVVIKGAGHFIQQERAQEISDHIYNYIKKFNTGVSSPKSSRL
;
A
#
# COMPACT_ATOMS: atom_id res chain seq x y z
N LYS A 1 -8.02 -22.15 20.06
CA LYS A 1 -6.64 -22.17 19.53
C LYS A 1 -6.69 -21.98 18.02
N THR A 2 -5.95 -21.04 17.46
CA THR A 2 -5.80 -20.86 16.00
C THR A 2 -4.47 -21.47 15.54
N GLY A 3 -4.43 -22.02 14.33
CA GLY A 3 -3.22 -22.57 13.69
C GLY A 3 -2.98 -21.95 12.32
N PHE A 4 -2.02 -22.46 11.57
CA PHE A 4 -1.61 -21.87 10.27
C PHE A 4 -2.63 -22.01 9.15
N ALA A 5 -3.63 -22.90 9.30
CA ALA A 5 -4.62 -23.18 8.26
C ALA A 5 -5.34 -21.91 7.76
N GLY A 6 -5.70 -20.99 8.67
CA GLY A 6 -6.37 -19.74 8.29
C GLY A 6 -5.52 -18.88 7.36
N GLY A 7 -4.25 -18.64 7.70
CA GLY A 7 -3.33 -17.86 6.86
C GLY A 7 -2.99 -18.55 5.54
N ILE A 8 -2.80 -19.87 5.56
CA ILE A 8 -2.47 -20.66 4.36
C ILE A 8 -3.66 -20.73 3.39
N ASN A 9 -4.90 -20.71 3.89
CA ASN A 9 -6.09 -20.79 3.04
C ASN A 9 -6.21 -19.60 2.06
N TYR A 10 -5.64 -18.43 2.37
CA TYR A 10 -5.58 -17.33 1.41
C TYR A 10 -4.85 -17.73 0.12
N TYR A 11 -3.75 -18.46 0.24
CA TYR A 11 -2.96 -18.94 -0.91
C TYR A 11 -3.69 -20.05 -1.69
N ARG A 12 -4.47 -20.90 -0.99
CA ARG A 12 -5.27 -21.96 -1.63
C ARG A 12 -6.38 -21.40 -2.53
N CYS A 13 -6.80 -20.16 -2.31
CA CYS A 13 -7.83 -19.50 -3.09
C CYS A 13 -7.26 -18.56 -4.17
N PHE A 14 -5.96 -18.59 -4.48
CA PHE A 14 -5.39 -17.67 -5.49
C PHE A 14 -6.04 -17.83 -6.87
N ASP A 15 -6.22 -19.07 -7.35
CA ASP A 15 -6.85 -19.34 -8.65
C ASP A 15 -8.33 -18.94 -8.64
N LEU A 16 -9.05 -19.27 -7.57
CA LEU A 16 -10.46 -18.88 -7.41
C LEU A 16 -10.64 -17.35 -7.35
N ASN A 17 -9.76 -16.65 -6.63
CA ASN A 17 -9.77 -15.19 -6.60
C ASN A 17 -9.51 -14.62 -8.00
N TRP A 18 -8.61 -15.21 -8.78
CA TRP A 18 -8.36 -14.79 -10.17
C TRP A 18 -9.61 -14.95 -11.04
N GLU A 19 -10.30 -16.09 -10.97
CA GLU A 19 -11.57 -16.33 -11.70
C GLU A 19 -12.65 -15.32 -11.30
N LEU A 20 -12.85 -15.13 -9.99
CA LEU A 20 -13.87 -14.23 -9.46
C LEU A 20 -13.57 -12.76 -9.76
N MET A 21 -12.31 -12.38 -9.94
CA MET A 21 -11.91 -11.01 -10.29
C MET A 21 -12.03 -10.69 -11.78
N ALA A 22 -12.45 -11.63 -12.64
CA ALA A 22 -12.62 -11.41 -14.07
C ALA A 22 -13.44 -10.14 -14.44
N PRO A 23 -14.54 -9.78 -13.74
CA PRO A 23 -15.30 -8.56 -14.02
C PRO A 23 -14.51 -7.26 -13.87
N TRP A 24 -13.40 -7.26 -13.11
CA TRP A 24 -12.54 -6.10 -12.89
C TRP A 24 -11.36 -6.02 -13.85
N THR A 25 -11.32 -6.87 -14.88
CA THR A 25 -10.27 -6.81 -15.92
C THR A 25 -10.19 -5.42 -16.53
N GLY A 26 -9.03 -4.77 -16.39
CA GLY A 26 -8.77 -3.43 -16.93
C GLY A 26 -9.27 -2.27 -16.07
N ALA A 27 -10.03 -2.53 -15.00
CA ALA A 27 -10.50 -1.50 -14.06
C ALA A 27 -9.33 -0.78 -13.38
N LYS A 28 -9.57 0.46 -12.94
CA LYS A 28 -8.59 1.32 -12.28
C LYS A 28 -8.92 1.50 -10.81
N VAL A 29 -7.88 1.57 -9.97
CA VAL A 29 -8.04 1.95 -8.56
C VAL A 29 -8.04 3.48 -8.47
N LEU A 30 -9.20 4.06 -8.18
CA LEU A 30 -9.42 5.51 -8.12
C LEU A 30 -9.28 6.10 -6.72
N VAL A 31 -8.78 5.32 -5.76
CA VAL A 31 -8.51 5.80 -4.39
C VAL A 31 -7.12 6.44 -4.36
N PRO A 32 -6.95 7.64 -3.77
CA PRO A 32 -5.62 8.18 -3.49
C PRO A 32 -4.75 7.14 -2.79
N THR A 33 -3.59 6.81 -3.35
CA THR A 33 -2.76 5.71 -2.85
C THR A 33 -1.31 6.15 -2.62
N LYS A 34 -0.70 5.70 -1.52
CA LYS A 34 0.74 5.74 -1.30
C LYS A 34 1.27 4.32 -1.14
N PHE A 35 2.28 3.97 -1.94
CA PHE A 35 2.90 2.64 -1.91
C PHE A 35 4.29 2.75 -1.28
N ILE A 36 4.57 1.89 -0.30
CA ILE A 36 5.83 1.87 0.46
C ILE A 36 6.32 0.43 0.50
N VAL A 37 7.60 0.21 0.18
CA VAL A 37 8.20 -1.12 0.14
C VAL A 37 9.64 -1.08 0.68
N GLY A 38 10.08 -2.16 1.32
CA GLY A 38 11.47 -2.32 1.73
C GLY A 38 12.37 -2.65 0.54
N ASP A 39 13.59 -2.10 0.51
CA ASP A 39 14.55 -2.39 -0.55
C ASP A 39 15.02 -3.85 -0.58
N GLY A 40 14.89 -4.58 0.53
CA GLY A 40 15.20 -6.01 0.69
C GLY A 40 13.98 -6.93 0.64
N ASP A 41 12.77 -6.42 0.36
CA ASP A 41 11.55 -7.24 0.28
C ASP A 41 11.65 -8.27 -0.87
N LEU A 42 11.30 -9.53 -0.58
CA LEU A 42 11.26 -10.61 -1.57
C LEU A 42 10.29 -10.31 -2.71
N ALA A 43 9.06 -9.86 -2.40
CA ALA A 43 8.03 -9.55 -3.38
C ALA A 43 8.48 -8.43 -4.33
N TYR A 44 9.25 -7.46 -3.82
CA TYR A 44 9.82 -6.39 -4.62
C TYR A 44 10.86 -6.87 -5.64
N HIS A 45 11.48 -8.03 -5.40
CA HIS A 45 12.47 -8.64 -6.28
C HIS A 45 11.94 -9.73 -7.21
N LEU A 46 10.64 -10.06 -7.12
CA LEU A 46 10.05 -11.00 -8.07
C LEU A 46 10.17 -10.48 -9.51
N PRO A 47 10.39 -11.37 -10.49
CA PRO A 47 10.55 -10.99 -11.89
C PRO A 47 9.41 -10.07 -12.37
N GLY A 48 9.77 -8.93 -12.95
CA GLY A 48 8.82 -7.95 -13.49
C GLY A 48 8.23 -6.95 -12.49
N VAL A 49 8.30 -7.20 -11.17
CA VAL A 49 7.67 -6.33 -10.16
C VAL A 49 8.28 -4.93 -10.13
N LYS A 50 9.61 -4.79 -10.06
CA LYS A 50 10.27 -3.46 -10.13
C LYS A 50 9.91 -2.71 -11.40
N SER A 51 9.81 -3.42 -12.53
CA SER A 51 9.40 -2.81 -13.80
C SER A 51 7.94 -2.34 -13.76
N TYR A 52 7.04 -3.11 -13.16
CA TYR A 52 5.65 -2.74 -13.01
C TYR A 52 5.48 -1.49 -12.14
N ILE A 53 6.16 -1.45 -11.00
CA ILE A 53 6.13 -0.34 -10.03
C ILE A 53 6.73 0.93 -10.65
N HIS A 54 7.95 0.86 -11.18
CA HIS A 54 8.74 2.05 -11.53
C HIS A 54 8.60 2.51 -12.97
N LYS A 55 8.19 1.65 -13.90
CA LYS A 55 8.04 2.01 -15.34
C LYS A 55 6.61 2.39 -15.71
N GLY A 56 5.84 2.91 -14.75
CA GLY A 56 4.55 3.56 -14.99
C GLY A 56 3.34 2.65 -15.12
N ARG A 57 3.48 1.31 -15.11
CA ARG A 57 2.31 0.41 -15.16
C ARG A 57 1.46 0.50 -13.89
N LEU A 58 2.08 0.49 -12.70
CA LEU A 58 1.37 0.68 -11.44
C LEU A 58 0.63 2.03 -11.42
N LYS A 59 1.27 3.12 -11.88
CA LYS A 59 0.62 4.44 -12.01
C LYS A 59 -0.51 4.46 -13.04
N LYS A 60 -0.42 3.67 -14.11
CA LYS A 60 -1.50 3.50 -15.09
C LYS A 60 -2.70 2.76 -14.49
N ASP A 61 -2.48 1.80 -13.61
CA ASP A 61 -3.55 1.02 -12.97
C ASP A 61 -4.13 1.70 -11.72
N VAL A 62 -3.32 2.54 -11.06
CA VAL A 62 -3.68 3.36 -9.90
C VAL A 62 -3.41 4.84 -10.22
N PRO A 63 -4.30 5.54 -10.96
CA PRO A 63 -4.03 6.89 -11.45
C PRO A 63 -3.72 7.91 -10.35
N MET A 64 -4.26 7.71 -9.14
CA MET A 64 -4.05 8.59 -7.98
C MET A 64 -2.92 8.10 -7.05
N LEU A 65 -2.03 7.23 -7.55
CA LEU A 65 -0.81 6.84 -6.85
C LEU A 65 0.13 8.05 -6.68
N GLU A 66 0.50 8.39 -5.45
CA GLU A 66 1.57 9.33 -5.15
C GLU A 66 2.96 8.68 -5.35
N GLU A 67 4.03 9.34 -4.92
CA GLU A 67 5.37 8.79 -5.03
C GLU A 67 5.50 7.41 -4.35
N VAL A 68 6.15 6.48 -5.06
CA VAL A 68 6.56 5.17 -4.56
C VAL A 68 7.73 5.36 -3.62
N VAL A 69 7.59 4.94 -2.37
CA VAL A 69 8.68 5.02 -1.38
C VAL A 69 9.38 3.67 -1.27
N VAL A 70 10.71 3.68 -1.40
CA VAL A 70 11.57 2.51 -1.17
C VAL A 70 12.42 2.74 0.06
N ILE A 71 12.16 1.98 1.12
CA ILE A 71 12.81 2.10 2.42
C ILE A 71 14.13 1.33 2.40
N LYS A 72 15.25 2.03 2.59
CA LYS A 72 16.58 1.41 2.52
C LYS A 72 16.92 0.56 3.76
N GLY A 73 17.53 -0.59 3.52
CA GLY A 73 17.95 -1.54 4.56
C GLY A 73 16.78 -2.16 5.32
N ALA A 74 15.60 -2.26 4.70
CA ALA A 74 14.41 -2.87 5.28
C ALA A 74 13.89 -3.98 4.37
N GLY A 75 13.48 -5.10 4.98
CA GLY A 75 12.93 -6.27 4.32
C GLY A 75 11.42 -6.20 4.17
N HIS A 76 10.76 -7.30 4.50
CA HIS A 76 9.32 -7.48 4.29
C HIS A 76 8.45 -6.83 5.37
N PHE A 77 8.93 -6.72 6.61
CA PHE A 77 8.14 -6.25 7.74
C PHE A 77 8.49 -4.80 8.08
N ILE A 78 8.43 -3.90 7.08
CA ILE A 78 8.85 -2.49 7.18
C ILE A 78 8.23 -1.74 8.37
N GLN A 79 7.00 -2.06 8.73
CA GLN A 79 6.29 -1.45 9.86
C GLN A 79 6.88 -1.84 11.23
N GLN A 80 7.64 -2.94 11.29
CA GLN A 80 8.38 -3.35 12.48
C GLN A 80 9.85 -2.93 12.39
N GLU A 81 10.47 -3.09 11.22
CA GLU A 81 11.90 -2.79 10.99
C GLU A 81 12.22 -1.28 10.97
N ARG A 82 11.24 -0.46 10.58
CA ARG A 82 11.31 1.00 10.40
C ARG A 82 10.05 1.69 10.93
N ALA A 83 9.60 1.28 12.11
CA ALA A 83 8.30 1.67 12.68
C ALA A 83 8.04 3.18 12.69
N GLN A 84 9.02 4.00 13.09
CA GLN A 84 8.86 5.47 13.14
C GLN A 84 8.72 6.07 11.73
N GLU A 85 9.60 5.68 10.80
CA GLU A 85 9.58 6.15 9.41
C GLU A 85 8.25 5.80 8.72
N ILE A 86 7.75 4.58 8.93
CA ILE A 86 6.44 4.15 8.42
C ILE A 86 5.29 4.94 9.07
N SER A 87 5.33 5.15 10.38
CA SER A 87 4.32 5.95 11.08
C SER A 87 4.26 7.39 10.57
N ASP A 88 5.43 8.01 10.34
CA ASP A 88 5.52 9.36 9.78
C ASP A 88 4.98 9.41 8.36
N HIS A 89 5.27 8.42 7.52
CA HIS A 89 4.71 8.32 6.18
C HIS A 89 3.19 8.20 6.17
N ILE A 90 2.62 7.39 7.08
CA ILE A 90 1.17 7.23 7.23
C ILE A 90 0.56 8.55 7.69
N TYR A 91 1.05 9.13 8.80
CA TYR A 91 0.51 10.37 9.38
C TYR A 91 0.54 11.52 8.37
N ASN A 92 1.68 11.75 7.72
CA ASN A 92 1.83 12.83 6.75
C ASN A 92 0.96 12.62 5.50
N TYR A 93 0.73 11.38 5.09
CA TYR A 93 -0.13 11.07 3.96
C TYR A 93 -1.61 11.34 4.29
N ILE A 94 -2.12 10.77 5.38
CA ILE A 94 -3.55 10.92 5.73
C ILE A 94 -3.91 12.37 6.10
N LYS A 95 -2.97 13.13 6.68
CA LYS A 95 -3.17 14.54 7.04
C LYS A 95 -3.51 15.42 5.84
N LYS A 96 -3.06 15.06 4.63
CA LYS A 96 -3.40 15.79 3.39
C LYS A 96 -4.91 15.86 3.14
N PHE A 97 -5.67 14.90 3.66
CA PHE A 97 -7.12 14.80 3.46
C PHE A 97 -7.93 15.39 4.62
N ASN A 98 -7.29 15.85 5.71
CA ASN A 98 -7.95 16.41 6.89
C ASN A 98 -8.28 17.91 6.79
N THR A 99 -8.34 18.49 5.59
CA THR A 99 -8.57 19.93 5.39
C THR A 99 -10.04 20.36 5.48
N GLY A 100 -10.94 19.49 5.96
CA GLY A 100 -12.39 19.77 6.09
C GLY A 100 -12.91 20.10 7.49
N VAL A 101 -12.08 20.06 8.55
CA VAL A 101 -12.52 20.43 9.90
C VAL A 101 -11.81 21.70 10.32
N SER A 102 -12.43 22.86 10.05
CA SER A 102 -12.09 24.07 10.79
C SER A 102 -12.43 23.82 12.26
N SER A 103 -11.42 23.71 13.12
CA SER A 103 -11.65 23.82 14.56
C SER A 103 -12.42 25.13 14.82
N PRO A 104 -13.50 25.12 15.62
CA PRO A 104 -14.11 26.37 16.05
C PRO A 104 -13.00 27.20 16.69
N LYS A 105 -12.78 28.43 16.20
CA LYS A 105 -11.93 29.38 16.90
C LYS A 105 -12.52 29.53 18.29
N SER A 106 -11.82 29.02 19.30
CA SER A 106 -12.14 29.30 20.70
C SER A 106 -11.96 30.80 20.90
N SER A 107 -13.07 31.55 20.83
CA SER A 107 -13.11 32.91 21.33
C SER A 107 -13.00 32.81 22.84
N ARG A 108 -11.83 33.15 23.37
CA ARG A 108 -11.67 33.43 24.79
C ARG A 108 -12.66 34.54 25.15
N LEU A 109 -13.55 34.23 26.09
CA LEU A 109 -14.03 35.21 27.06
C LEU A 109 -13.18 35.04 28.32
#